data_AF-A0A0Q8NSZ6-F1
#
_entry.id   AF-A0A0Q8NSZ6-F1
#
_cell.length_a   1.000
_cell.length_b   1.000
_cell.length_c   1.000
_cell.angle_alpha   90.00
_cell.angle_beta   90.00
_cell.angle_gamma   90.00
#
_symmetry.space_group_name_H-M   'P 1'
#
loop_
_entity.id
_entity.type
_entity.pdbx_description
1 polymer ?
#
loop_
_entity_poly.entity_id
_entity_poly.type
_entity_poly.pdbx_seq_one_letter_code
_entity_poly.pdbx_strand_id
1 'polypeptide(L)'
;MVVREDQPGDKRLVAYVVTDRPVDPAAVRAFVAERLPEYMVPSAVVLLDALPMTPTGKLDRRALPAPDHTARAVGRGPRDEREEKLCGLYAEILCLDTVGIDDNFFDLGGHSLLVTRLISRVRSVMSAELTIKAVFEAPTVADLTSRLTTATRARPALRARTKEVSS
;
A
#
# COMPACT_ATOMS: atom_id res chain seq x y z
N MET A 1 13.76 -1.57 -12.15
CA MET A 1 13.15 -1.60 -10.80
C MET A 1 14.12 -2.22 -9.82
N VAL A 2 14.12 -1.78 -8.57
CA VAL A 2 15.00 -2.28 -7.51
C VAL A 2 14.15 -2.51 -6.25
N VAL A 3 14.38 -3.62 -5.55
CA VAL A 3 13.83 -3.82 -4.20
C VAL A 3 14.65 -2.98 -3.23
N ARG A 4 13.97 -2.06 -2.53
CA ARG A 4 14.56 -1.23 -1.49
C ARG A 4 14.03 -1.60 -0.12
N GLU A 5 14.85 -1.37 0.88
CA GLU A 5 14.50 -1.47 2.29
C GLU A 5 14.92 -0.15 2.93
N ASP A 6 14.07 0.88 2.80
CA ASP A 6 14.37 2.21 3.33
C ASP A 6 14.12 2.26 4.85
N GLN A 7 13.25 1.39 5.37
CA GLN A 7 13.10 1.08 6.79
C GLN A 7 13.34 -0.42 7.03
N PRO A 8 13.97 -0.84 8.15
CA PRO A 8 14.18 -2.25 8.45
C PRO A 8 12.87 -3.05 8.43
N GLY A 9 12.83 -4.11 7.61
CA GLY A 9 11.66 -4.97 7.42
C GLY A 9 10.66 -4.49 6.36
N ASP A 10 10.84 -3.30 5.78
CA ASP A 10 9.98 -2.74 4.74
C ASP A 10 10.63 -2.86 3.35
N LYS A 11 10.57 -4.06 2.78
CA LYS A 11 11.04 -4.33 1.42
C LYS A 11 9.95 -3.96 0.41
N ARG A 12 10.27 -3.02 -0.50
CA ARG A 12 9.35 -2.50 -1.50
C ARG A 12 10.00 -2.34 -2.88
N LEU A 13 9.19 -2.49 -3.93
CA LEU A 13 9.64 -2.29 -5.31
C LEU A 13 9.58 -0.81 -5.66
N VAL A 14 10.72 -0.23 -6.00
CA VAL A 14 10.81 1.14 -6.53
C VAL A 14 11.23 1.10 -7.99
N ALA A 15 10.51 1.84 -8.82
CA ALA A 15 10.87 2.08 -10.22
C ALA A 15 11.63 3.41 -10.32
N TYR A 16 12.84 3.35 -10.86
CA TYR A 16 13.59 4.54 -11.25
C TYR A 16 13.51 4.68 -12.76
N VAL A 17 13.05 5.83 -13.22
CA VAL A 17 12.77 6.09 -14.62
C VAL A 17 13.57 7.31 -15.06
N VAL A 18 14.30 7.15 -16.16
CA VAL A 18 14.94 8.26 -16.88
C VAL A 18 14.16 8.45 -18.18
N THR A 19 13.80 9.68 -18.49
CA THR A 19 13.00 10.03 -19.66
C THR A 19 13.45 11.39 -20.18
N ASP A 20 13.42 11.56 -21.50
CA ASP A 20 13.69 12.82 -22.19
C ASP A 20 12.46 13.75 -22.23
N ARG A 21 11.30 13.22 -21.84
CA ARG A 21 10.01 13.93 -21.84
C ARG A 21 9.36 13.90 -20.47
N PRO A 22 8.59 14.94 -20.10
CA PRO A 22 7.79 14.93 -18.88
C PRO A 22 6.86 13.73 -18.87
N VAL A 23 6.90 12.98 -17.79
CA VAL A 23 6.05 11.81 -17.54
C VAL A 23 5.48 11.96 -16.15
N ASP A 24 4.19 11.66 -16.01
CA ASP A 24 3.56 11.56 -14.70
C ASP A 24 3.92 10.20 -14.05
N PRO A 25 4.57 10.18 -12.87
CA PRO A 25 4.84 8.96 -12.11
C PRO A 25 3.59 8.09 -11.86
N ALA A 26 2.43 8.72 -11.63
CA ALA A 26 1.18 8.00 -11.38
C ALA A 26 0.71 7.26 -12.64
N ALA A 27 0.79 7.90 -13.81
CA ALA A 27 0.48 7.27 -15.09
C ALA A 27 1.39 6.07 -15.40
N VAL A 28 2.70 6.15 -15.08
CA VAL A 28 3.62 5.02 -15.23
C VAL A 28 3.20 3.86 -14.36
N ARG A 29 2.87 4.12 -13.09
CA ARG A 29 2.46 3.08 -12.16
C ARG A 29 1.16 2.40 -12.61
N ALA A 30 0.16 3.18 -13.04
CA ALA A 30 -1.09 2.67 -13.59
C ALA A 30 -0.85 1.77 -14.82
N PHE A 31 0.02 2.22 -15.74
CA PHE A 31 0.41 1.44 -16.90
C PHE A 31 1.05 0.09 -16.55
N VAL A 32 1.88 0.04 -15.51
CA VAL A 32 2.48 -1.20 -15.00
C VAL A 32 1.42 -2.10 -14.35
N ALA A 33 0.50 -1.53 -13.57
CA ALA A 33 -0.55 -2.26 -12.88
C ALA A 33 -1.52 -3.00 -13.82
N GLU A 34 -1.75 -2.47 -15.02
CA GLU A 34 -2.55 -3.15 -16.05
C GLU A 34 -1.88 -4.40 -16.65
N ARG A 35 -0.55 -4.54 -16.51
CA ARG A 35 0.25 -5.53 -17.26
C ARG A 35 0.96 -6.54 -16.37
N LEU A 36 1.17 -6.20 -15.10
CA LEU A 36 1.88 -7.06 -14.17
C LEU A 36 0.98 -7.51 -13.03
N PRO A 37 1.24 -8.69 -12.46
CA PRO A 37 0.65 -9.06 -11.18
C PRO A 37 0.93 -7.99 -10.13
N GLU A 38 -0.03 -7.77 -9.24
CA GLU A 38 -0.02 -6.68 -8.27
C GLU A 38 1.23 -6.64 -7.39
N TYR A 39 1.77 -7.79 -7.00
CA TYR A 39 3.00 -7.89 -6.21
C TYR A 39 4.27 -7.46 -6.98
N MET A 40 4.18 -7.24 -8.28
CA MET A 40 5.26 -6.70 -9.13
C MET A 40 5.08 -5.21 -9.47
N VAL A 41 3.96 -4.61 -9.06
CA VAL A 41 3.71 -3.18 -9.28
C VAL A 41 4.57 -2.37 -8.31
N PRO A 42 5.30 -1.33 -8.77
CA PRO A 42 6.10 -0.51 -7.87
C PRO A 42 5.22 0.23 -6.87
N SER A 43 5.70 0.34 -5.64
CA SER A 43 5.11 1.22 -4.62
C SER A 43 5.46 2.69 -4.86
N ALA A 44 6.51 2.96 -5.65
CA ALA A 44 6.89 4.32 -6.04
C ALA A 44 7.59 4.36 -7.40
N VAL A 45 7.38 5.43 -8.13
CA VAL A 45 8.10 5.76 -9.37
C VAL A 45 8.88 7.06 -9.13
N VAL A 46 10.20 6.99 -9.24
CA VAL A 46 11.11 8.12 -9.05
C VAL A 46 11.71 8.49 -10.40
N LEU A 47 11.47 9.74 -10.83
CA LEU A 47 12.09 10.28 -12.03
C LEU A 47 13.50 10.75 -11.71
N LEU A 48 14.44 10.42 -12.58
CA LEU A 48 15.84 10.84 -12.49
C LEU A 48 16.28 11.43 -13.83
N ASP A 49 17.15 12.43 -13.78
CA ASP A 49 17.82 12.95 -14.98
C ASP A 49 18.77 11.91 -15.58
N ALA A 50 19.43 11.13 -14.72
CA ALA A 50 20.30 10.04 -15.11
C ALA A 50 20.36 8.97 -14.00
N LEU A 51 20.64 7.73 -14.40
CA LEU A 51 20.92 6.68 -13.42
C LEU A 51 22.31 6.91 -12.80
N PRO A 52 22.45 6.79 -11.47
CA PRO A 52 23.76 6.87 -10.83
C PRO A 52 24.60 5.65 -11.21
N MET A 53 25.84 5.87 -11.65
CA MET A 53 26.74 4.82 -12.11
C MET A 53 28.02 4.81 -11.27
N THR A 54 28.54 3.62 -10.99
CA THR A 54 29.88 3.43 -10.43
C THR A 54 30.95 3.84 -11.46
N PRO A 55 32.20 4.09 -11.05
CA PRO A 55 33.31 4.35 -11.98
C PRO A 55 33.53 3.23 -13.01
N THR A 56 33.07 2.01 -12.72
CA THR A 56 33.11 0.85 -13.61
C THR A 56 31.90 0.74 -14.55
N GLY A 57 31.00 1.73 -14.55
CA GLY A 57 29.83 1.78 -15.43
C GLY A 57 28.69 0.84 -15.03
N LYS A 58 28.63 0.40 -13.77
CA LYS A 58 27.50 -0.37 -13.23
C LYS A 58 26.54 0.57 -12.49
N LEU A 59 25.27 0.21 -12.40
CA LEU A 59 24.30 0.95 -11.58
C LEU A 59 24.76 0.99 -10.11
N ASP A 60 24.95 2.19 -9.57
CA ASP A 60 25.18 2.39 -8.14
C ASP A 60 23.84 2.43 -7.39
N ARG A 61 23.40 1.27 -6.92
CA ARG A 61 22.13 1.14 -6.20
C ARG A 61 22.09 1.90 -4.88
N ARG A 62 23.24 2.19 -4.27
CA ARG A 62 23.32 2.89 -2.97
C ARG A 62 23.11 4.40 -3.15
N ALA A 63 23.47 4.92 -4.32
CA ALA A 63 23.28 6.32 -4.68
C ALA A 63 21.87 6.63 -5.22
N LEU A 64 21.00 5.62 -5.38
CA LEU A 64 19.61 5.87 -5.76
C LEU A 64 18.89 6.63 -4.63
N PRO A 65 18.19 7.74 -4.93
CA PRO A 65 17.47 8.50 -3.91
C PRO A 65 16.27 7.70 -3.38
N ALA A 66 15.91 7.93 -2.11
CA ALA A 66 14.67 7.39 -1.59
C ALA A 66 13.47 8.09 -2.25
N PRO A 67 12.33 7.40 -2.47
CA PRO A 67 11.11 8.07 -2.91
C PRO A 67 10.64 9.08 -1.87
N ASP A 68 10.32 10.30 -2.31
CA ASP A 68 9.68 11.30 -1.46
C ASP A 68 8.16 11.10 -1.48
N HIS A 69 7.60 10.81 -0.30
CA HIS A 69 6.16 10.65 -0.10
C HIS A 69 5.52 11.86 0.59
N THR A 70 6.32 12.85 1.00
CA THR A 70 5.90 13.98 1.85
C THR A 70 5.39 15.18 1.05
N ALA A 71 5.83 15.34 -0.20
CA ALA A 71 5.50 16.49 -1.05
C ALA A 71 4.21 16.33 -1.87
N ARG A 72 3.15 15.74 -1.31
CA ARG A 72 1.87 15.55 -2.03
C ARG A 72 0.77 16.46 -1.50
N ALA A 73 0.00 17.03 -2.43
CA ALA A 73 -1.26 17.67 -2.10
C ALA A 73 -2.19 16.61 -1.50
N VAL A 74 -2.60 16.82 -0.26
CA VAL A 74 -3.57 15.97 0.44
C VAL A 74 -4.87 15.99 -0.38
N GLY A 75 -5.44 14.81 -0.63
CA GLY A 75 -6.74 14.69 -1.28
C GLY A 75 -7.86 15.40 -0.51
N ARG A 76 -9.10 15.29 -1.00
CA ARG A 76 -10.26 15.88 -0.31
C ARG A 76 -10.38 15.33 1.13
N GLY A 77 -10.86 16.15 2.06
CA GLY A 77 -11.11 15.71 3.44
C GLY A 77 -12.26 14.70 3.57
N PRO A 78 -12.39 14.04 4.73
CA PRO A 78 -13.47 13.10 5.01
C PRO A 78 -14.85 13.77 5.00
N ARG A 79 -15.85 13.04 4.50
CA ARG A 79 -17.25 13.50 4.36
C ARG A 79 -18.13 13.03 5.52
N ASP A 80 -17.73 11.96 6.20
CA ASP A 80 -18.43 11.38 7.34
C ASP A 80 -17.45 10.77 8.37
N GLU A 81 -17.98 10.34 9.52
CA GLU A 81 -17.19 9.78 10.62
C GLU A 81 -16.47 8.46 10.25
N ARG A 82 -16.99 7.70 9.27
CA ARG A 82 -16.36 6.43 8.87
C ARG A 82 -15.12 6.72 8.03
N GLU A 83 -15.22 7.69 7.12
CA GLU A 83 -14.09 8.17 6.33
C GLU A 83 -13.04 8.83 7.23
N GLU A 84 -13.44 9.62 8.22
CA GLU A 84 -12.52 10.26 9.16
C GLU A 84 -11.69 9.23 9.92
N LYS A 85 -12.35 8.20 10.47
CA LYS A 85 -11.66 7.08 11.14
C LYS A 85 -10.70 6.37 10.20
N LEU A 86 -11.15 6.05 8.98
CA LEU A 86 -10.32 5.30 8.04
C LEU A 86 -9.12 6.13 7.51
N CYS A 87 -9.29 7.44 7.29
CA CYS A 87 -8.18 8.37 7.00
C CYS A 87 -7.17 8.38 8.14
N GLY A 88 -7.64 8.43 9.39
CA GLY A 88 -6.77 8.37 10.57
C GLY A 88 -5.98 7.05 10.65
N LEU A 89 -6.61 5.92 10.32
CA LEU A 89 -5.92 4.63 10.28
C LEU A 89 -4.90 4.54 9.14
N TYR A 90 -5.19 5.14 7.99
CA TYR A 90 -4.21 5.25 6.89
C TYR A 90 -2.99 6.05 7.35
N ALA A 91 -3.22 7.24 7.92
CA ALA A 91 -2.16 8.12 8.43
C ALA A 91 -1.29 7.41 9.49
N GLU A 92 -1.91 6.73 10.47
CA GLU A 92 -1.21 5.97 11.51
C GLU A 92 -0.28 4.89 10.92
N ILE A 93 -0.77 4.15 9.92
CA ILE A 93 -0.07 3.00 9.35
C ILE A 93 1.04 3.41 8.38
N LEU A 94 0.81 4.49 7.64
CA LEU A 94 1.74 5.03 6.67
C LEU A 94 2.72 6.05 7.28
N CYS A 95 2.58 6.35 8.58
CA CYS A 95 3.35 7.37 9.30
C CYS A 95 3.27 8.74 8.61
N LEU A 96 2.06 9.16 8.24
CA LEU A 96 1.77 10.45 7.61
C LEU A 96 1.00 11.35 8.56
N ASP A 97 1.14 12.68 8.41
CA ASP A 97 0.40 13.64 9.22
C ASP A 97 -1.10 13.64 8.87
N THR A 98 -1.41 13.61 7.57
CA THR A 98 -2.80 13.63 7.05
C THR A 98 -2.93 12.78 5.79
N VAL A 99 -4.13 12.25 5.58
CA VAL A 99 -4.53 11.48 4.39
C VAL A 99 -5.93 11.92 3.98
N GLY A 100 -6.11 12.23 2.70
CA GLY A 100 -7.39 12.56 2.09
C GLY A 100 -8.13 11.33 1.57
N ILE A 101 -9.42 11.47 1.29
CA ILE A 101 -10.28 10.33 0.96
C ILE A 101 -9.98 9.68 -0.39
N ASP A 102 -9.41 10.46 -1.31
CA ASP A 102 -9.05 10.02 -2.66
C ASP A 102 -7.59 9.54 -2.73
N ASP A 103 -6.85 9.60 -1.63
CA ASP A 103 -5.45 9.21 -1.61
C ASP A 103 -5.33 7.68 -1.64
N ASN A 104 -4.66 7.17 -2.66
CA ASN A 104 -4.47 5.75 -2.86
C ASN A 104 -3.40 5.20 -1.89
N PHE A 105 -3.77 4.21 -1.09
CA PHE A 105 -2.92 3.58 -0.07
C PHE A 105 -1.53 3.20 -0.58
N PHE A 106 -1.46 2.62 -1.79
CA PHE A 106 -0.21 2.15 -2.37
C PHE A 106 0.63 3.29 -2.97
N ASP A 107 -0.04 4.34 -3.46
CA ASP A 107 0.64 5.55 -3.91
C ASP A 107 1.25 6.32 -2.74
N LEU A 108 0.70 6.16 -1.54
CA LEU A 108 1.23 6.68 -0.28
C LEU A 108 2.35 5.80 0.31
N GLY A 109 2.79 4.75 -0.40
CA GLY A 109 3.85 3.84 0.07
C GLY A 109 3.34 2.59 0.79
N GLY A 110 2.03 2.36 0.81
CA GLY A 110 1.43 1.14 1.31
C GLY A 110 1.90 -0.12 0.58
N HIS A 111 1.92 -1.25 1.29
CA HIS A 111 2.26 -2.58 0.75
C HIS A 111 1.59 -3.69 1.56
N SER A 112 1.70 -4.95 1.14
CA SER A 112 0.93 -6.08 1.67
C SER A 112 1.00 -6.26 3.20
N LEU A 113 2.15 -5.99 3.82
CA LEU A 113 2.28 -6.07 5.28
C LEU A 113 1.50 -4.96 5.97
N LEU A 114 1.57 -3.73 5.44
CA LEU A 114 0.77 -2.60 5.94
C LEU A 114 -0.73 -2.82 5.68
N VAL A 115 -1.12 -3.43 4.55
CA VAL A 115 -2.50 -3.86 4.31
C VAL A 115 -2.98 -4.82 5.41
N THR A 116 -2.14 -5.78 5.79
CA THR A 116 -2.47 -6.73 6.86
C THR A 116 -2.65 -6.02 8.21
N ARG A 117 -1.78 -5.04 8.51
CA ARG A 117 -1.91 -4.19 9.72
C ARG A 117 -3.19 -3.35 9.67
N LEU A 118 -3.50 -2.76 8.53
CA LEU A 118 -4.71 -1.96 8.30
C LEU A 118 -5.97 -2.78 8.56
N ILE A 119 -6.06 -3.98 8.01
CA ILE A 119 -7.22 -4.86 8.22
C ILE A 119 -7.40 -5.19 9.70
N SER A 120 -6.31 -5.49 10.41
CA SER A 120 -6.34 -5.74 11.86
C SER A 120 -6.82 -4.52 12.65
N ARG A 121 -6.35 -3.32 12.25
CA ARG A 121 -6.69 -2.06 12.91
C ARG A 121 -8.14 -1.65 12.67
N VAL A 122 -8.62 -1.75 11.42
CA VAL A 122 -10.03 -1.53 11.06
C VAL A 122 -10.94 -2.45 11.86
N ARG A 123 -10.59 -3.73 11.99
CA ARG A 123 -11.35 -4.68 12.80
C ARG A 123 -11.43 -4.30 14.27
N SER A 124 -10.31 -3.87 14.86
CA SER A 124 -10.26 -3.52 16.29
C SER A 124 -10.92 -2.18 16.61
N VAL A 125 -10.76 -1.16 15.75
CA VAL A 125 -11.21 0.22 16.01
C VAL A 125 -12.62 0.47 15.48
N MET A 126 -12.97 -0.09 14.33
CA MET A 126 -14.23 0.19 13.64
C MET A 126 -15.24 -0.95 13.75
N SER A 127 -14.88 -2.08 14.36
CA SER A 127 -15.71 -3.31 14.40
C SER A 127 -16.20 -3.74 13.01
N ALA A 128 -15.38 -3.47 11.98
CA ALA A 128 -15.67 -3.74 10.58
C ALA A 128 -14.62 -4.69 9.98
N GLU A 129 -14.98 -5.41 8.93
CA GLU A 129 -14.07 -6.28 8.20
C GLU A 129 -13.73 -5.67 6.84
N LEU A 130 -12.46 -5.81 6.47
CA LEU A 130 -11.93 -5.59 5.13
C LEU A 130 -11.21 -6.85 4.68
N THR A 131 -11.34 -7.18 3.41
CA THR A 131 -10.54 -8.23 2.80
C THR A 131 -9.30 -7.62 2.18
N ILE A 132 -8.20 -8.37 2.13
CA ILE A 132 -6.98 -7.98 1.40
C ILE A 132 -7.33 -7.60 -0.04
N LYS A 133 -8.17 -8.42 -0.69
CA LYS A 133 -8.65 -8.18 -2.05
C LYS A 133 -9.36 -6.83 -2.19
N ALA A 134 -10.20 -6.43 -1.24
CA ALA A 134 -10.89 -5.14 -1.30
C ALA A 134 -9.93 -3.95 -1.24
N VAL A 135 -8.89 -4.01 -0.40
CA VAL A 135 -7.87 -2.94 -0.29
C VAL A 135 -7.10 -2.80 -1.60
N PHE A 136 -6.81 -3.91 -2.27
CA PHE A 136 -6.13 -3.90 -3.55
C PHE A 136 -7.00 -3.40 -4.72
N GLU A 137 -8.26 -3.84 -4.80
CA GLU A 137 -9.18 -3.41 -5.87
C GLU A 137 -9.63 -1.94 -5.75
N ALA A 138 -9.67 -1.41 -4.54
CA ALA A 138 -10.24 -0.11 -4.22
C ALA A 138 -9.39 0.54 -3.12
N PRO A 139 -8.20 1.07 -3.43
CA PRO A 139 -7.20 1.46 -2.44
C PRO A 139 -7.39 2.85 -1.83
N THR A 140 -8.51 3.53 -2.10
CA THR A 140 -8.82 4.84 -1.52
C THR A 140 -9.75 4.69 -0.32
N VAL A 141 -9.74 5.66 0.60
CA VAL A 141 -10.68 5.67 1.72
C VAL A 141 -12.12 5.81 1.24
N ALA A 142 -12.36 6.65 0.23
CA ALA A 142 -13.68 6.86 -0.37
C ALA A 142 -14.26 5.53 -0.91
N ASP A 143 -13.44 4.74 -1.62
CA ASP A 143 -13.90 3.48 -2.19
C ASP A 143 -14.05 2.38 -1.12
N LEU A 144 -13.13 2.30 -0.15
CA LEU A 144 -13.19 1.27 0.90
C LEU A 144 -14.34 1.45 1.87
N THR A 145 -14.75 2.68 2.13
CA THR A 145 -15.80 2.94 3.13
C THR A 145 -17.11 2.23 2.78
N SER A 146 -17.45 2.17 1.48
CA SER A 146 -18.59 1.41 0.96
C SER A 146 -18.45 -0.12 1.06
N ARG A 147 -17.22 -0.62 1.18
CA ARG A 147 -16.87 -2.05 1.22
C ARG A 147 -16.71 -2.59 2.65
N LEU A 148 -16.80 -1.73 3.67
CA LEU A 148 -16.75 -2.11 5.07
C LEU A 148 -18.01 -2.89 5.47
N THR A 149 -17.85 -4.19 5.71
CA THR A 149 -18.91 -5.03 6.28
C THR A 149 -18.81 -5.08 7.79
N THR A 150 -19.93 -5.14 8.50
CA THR A 150 -19.93 -5.34 9.96
C THR A 150 -19.25 -6.66 10.30
N ALA A 151 -18.29 -6.65 11.22
CA ALA A 151 -17.61 -7.87 11.67
C ALA A 151 -18.63 -8.82 12.31
N THR A 152 -19.02 -9.87 11.60
CA THR A 152 -19.91 -10.90 12.17
C THR A 152 -19.06 -11.80 13.06
N ARG A 153 -19.50 -11.97 14.31
CA ARG A 153 -18.81 -12.68 15.41
C ARG A 153 -18.05 -13.93 14.94
N ALA A 154 -16.76 -13.97 15.27
CA ALA A 154 -15.78 -15.07 15.23
C ALA A 154 -16.17 -16.36 14.46
N ARG A 155 -15.40 -16.69 13.42
CA ARG A 155 -15.35 -18.06 12.86
C ARG A 155 -15.25 -19.07 14.02
N PRO A 156 -16.15 -20.07 14.10
CA PRO A 156 -16.09 -21.06 15.17
C PRO A 156 -14.74 -21.78 15.11
N ALA A 157 -14.11 -21.94 16.28
CA ALA A 157 -12.83 -22.63 16.41
C ALA A 157 -12.94 -24.04 15.81
N LEU A 158 -11.99 -24.42 14.96
CA LEU A 158 -11.85 -25.78 14.43
C LEU A 158 -11.72 -26.73 15.63
N ARG A 159 -12.79 -27.48 15.94
CA ARG A 159 -12.67 -28.61 16.87
C ARG A 159 -12.05 -29.77 16.11
N ALA A 160 -10.87 -30.21 16.55
CA ALA A 160 -10.25 -31.44 16.09
C ALA A 160 -11.23 -32.60 16.33
N ARG A 161 -11.52 -33.37 15.27
CA ARG A 161 -12.30 -34.60 15.36
C ARG A 161 -11.37 -35.70 15.86
N THR A 162 -11.44 -36.02 17.15
CA THR A 162 -10.81 -37.23 17.69
C THR A 162 -11.46 -38.43 16.99
N LYS A 163 -10.68 -39.20 16.23
CA LYS A 163 -11.10 -40.51 15.77
C LYS A 163 -11.13 -41.43 16.98
N GLU A 164 -12.32 -41.77 17.45
CA GLU A 164 -12.53 -42.97 18.25
C GLU A 164 -12.31 -44.17 17.33
N VAL A 165 -11.24 -44.92 17.57
CA VAL A 165 -11.06 -46.26 17.00
C VAL A 165 -11.66 -47.21 18.02
N SER A 166 -12.81 -47.80 17.67
CA SER A 166 -13.40 -48.92 18.39
C SER A 166 -13.63 -50.08 17.42
N SER A 167 -13.26 -51.26 17.93
CA SER A 167 -13.35 -52.63 17.40
C SER A 167 -12.22 -53.10 16.49
#